data_AF-A0ABD3PIX4-F1
#
_entry.id   AF-A0ABD3PIX4-F1
#
_cell.length_a   1.000
_cell.length_b   1.000
_cell.length_c   1.000
_cell.angle_alpha   90.00
_cell.angle_beta   90.00
_cell.angle_gamma   90.00
#
_symmetry.space_group_name_H-M   'P 1'
#
loop_
_entity.id
_entity.type
_entity.pdbx_description
1 polymer ?
#
loop_
_entity_poly.entity_id
_entity_poly.type
_entity_poly.pdbx_seq_one_letter_code
_entity_poly.pdbx_strand_id
1 'polypeptide(L)'
;MCIYAYNSCLDYVPYTHRKRFIATSPEWEARTGHDQYQTYLKLYKNDVLPKDHRASVTVARVGSRIAAAAKDFTRMHNAINSINSSPFTYTVVRSDDANAFVLPGNHVFVMTGLFKYVHNEDELASILGHETAHNLARHAGERVSQNLIVKMLSYLALMIDPSGMLFSFFVPAEALFFSLPHSREHEIEADEIGFILSSEACYDPHAAKKVFARMKHDADDGNRSVATPPEFVSTHPGYDTRLTNFDQWMPAAMERFNRDDGQKCFAIRQEMKRARSLAAKMHDNERR
;
A
#
# COMPACT_ATOMS: atom_id res chain seq x y z
N MET A 1 15.89 12.45 -13.72
CA MET A 1 16.79 11.55 -12.97
C MET A 1 17.91 12.40 -12.38
N CYS A 2 18.06 12.46 -11.05
CA CYS A 2 19.01 13.34 -10.35
C CYS A 2 20.45 12.79 -10.32
N ILE A 3 20.96 12.37 -11.49
CA ILE A 3 22.17 11.53 -11.60
C ILE A 3 23.45 12.25 -11.14
N TYR A 4 23.47 13.59 -11.14
CA TYR A 4 24.72 14.35 -11.08
C TYR A 4 25.24 14.65 -9.67
N ALA A 5 24.41 14.57 -8.62
CA ALA A 5 24.86 14.79 -7.23
C ALA A 5 23.98 14.07 -6.21
N TYR A 6 24.59 13.41 -5.21
CA TYR A 6 23.87 12.73 -4.13
C TYR A 6 22.81 13.63 -3.47
N ASN A 7 23.17 14.90 -3.21
CA ASN A 7 22.26 15.88 -2.62
C ASN A 7 21.05 16.21 -3.50
N SER A 8 21.14 16.02 -4.81
CA SER A 8 20.01 16.22 -5.73
C SER A 8 19.02 15.05 -5.72
N CYS A 9 19.40 13.88 -5.20
CA CYS A 9 18.52 12.72 -4.99
C CYS A 9 17.92 12.64 -3.58
N LEU A 10 18.22 13.62 -2.72
CA LEU A 10 17.64 13.68 -1.38
C LEU A 10 16.23 14.26 -1.46
N ASP A 11 15.30 13.57 -0.82
CA ASP A 11 13.89 13.93 -0.78
C ASP A 11 13.35 13.67 0.63
N TYR A 12 12.12 14.12 0.89
CA TYR A 12 11.40 13.85 2.12
C TYR A 12 10.12 13.09 1.81
N VAL A 13 9.81 12.10 2.63
CA VAL A 13 8.54 11.40 2.48
C VAL A 13 7.39 12.37 2.82
N PRO A 14 6.33 12.41 2.00
CA PRO A 14 5.13 13.17 2.34
C PRO A 14 4.57 12.72 3.70
N TYR A 15 4.05 13.66 4.50
CA TYR A 15 3.54 13.43 5.86
C TYR A 15 4.60 13.27 6.96
N THR A 16 5.41 12.22 6.91
CA THR A 16 6.33 11.87 8.02
C THR A 16 7.59 12.72 8.04
N HIS A 17 7.90 13.37 6.92
CA HIS A 17 9.11 14.17 6.73
C HIS A 17 10.40 13.39 6.98
N ARG A 18 10.36 12.05 6.84
CA ARG A 18 11.55 11.21 6.87
C ARG A 18 12.44 11.55 5.68
N LYS A 19 13.70 11.87 5.94
CA LYS A 19 14.69 12.11 4.90
C LYS A 19 15.03 10.78 4.20
N ARG A 20 15.07 10.80 2.88
CA ARG A 20 15.35 9.61 2.06
C ARG A 20 16.23 9.93 0.86
N PHE A 21 16.79 8.88 0.27
CA PHE A 21 17.48 8.94 -1.01
C PHE A 21 16.63 8.24 -2.08
N ILE A 22 16.30 8.96 -3.15
CA ILE A 22 15.54 8.42 -4.29
C ILE A 22 16.15 8.88 -5.61
N ALA A 23 16.76 7.96 -6.34
CA ALA A 23 17.42 8.21 -7.63
C ALA A 23 16.48 8.02 -8.83
N THR A 24 15.41 7.25 -8.63
CA THR A 24 14.38 6.97 -9.63
C THR A 24 13.46 8.18 -9.83
N SER A 25 12.87 8.33 -11.03
CA SER A 25 11.82 9.33 -11.28
C SER A 25 10.43 8.69 -11.20
N PRO A 26 9.38 9.46 -10.83
CA PRO A 26 8.01 8.95 -10.83
C PRO A 26 7.57 8.37 -12.18
N GLU A 27 8.04 8.92 -13.29
CA GLU A 27 7.69 8.44 -14.64
C GLU A 27 8.33 7.08 -14.93
N TRP A 28 9.59 6.89 -14.54
CA TRP A 28 10.28 5.61 -14.69
C TRP A 28 9.65 4.55 -13.79
N GLU A 29 9.31 4.92 -12.55
CA GLU A 29 8.60 4.06 -11.60
C GLU A 29 7.26 3.61 -12.19
N ALA A 30 6.43 4.53 -12.66
CA ALA A 30 5.14 4.23 -13.26
C ALA A 30 5.25 3.32 -14.49
N ARG A 31 6.24 3.57 -15.37
CA ARG A 31 6.47 2.72 -16.55
C ARG A 31 6.86 1.29 -16.14
N THR A 32 7.80 1.16 -15.22
CA THR A 32 8.26 -0.16 -14.73
C THR A 32 7.13 -0.90 -14.03
N GLY A 33 6.35 -0.20 -13.21
CA GLY A 33 5.18 -0.77 -12.55
C GLY A 33 4.10 -1.21 -13.53
N HIS A 34 3.92 -0.51 -14.66
CA HIS A 34 3.04 -0.97 -15.75
C HIS A 34 3.51 -2.27 -16.39
N ASP A 35 4.82 -2.40 -16.67
CA ASP A 35 5.38 -3.63 -17.25
C ASP A 35 5.21 -4.82 -16.28
N GLN A 36 5.40 -4.58 -14.97
CA GLN A 36 5.12 -5.57 -13.92
C GLN A 36 3.62 -5.91 -13.85
N TYR A 37 2.74 -4.91 -13.94
CA TYR A 37 1.29 -5.12 -13.96
C TYR A 37 0.87 -6.07 -15.10
N GLN A 38 1.40 -5.89 -16.31
CA GLN A 38 1.14 -6.80 -17.43
C GLN A 38 1.65 -8.22 -17.16
N THR A 39 2.76 -8.36 -16.45
CA THR A 39 3.31 -9.66 -16.05
C THR A 39 2.40 -10.38 -15.06
N TYR A 40 1.93 -9.68 -14.02
CA TYR A 40 0.97 -10.24 -13.06
C TYR A 40 -0.39 -10.56 -13.67
N LEU A 41 -0.88 -9.76 -14.62
CA LEU A 41 -2.11 -10.09 -15.34
C LEU A 41 -1.98 -11.39 -16.15
N LYS A 42 -0.81 -11.66 -16.72
CA LYS A 42 -0.54 -12.94 -17.39
C LYS A 42 -0.46 -14.08 -16.40
N LEU A 43 0.19 -13.86 -15.25
CA LEU A 43 0.34 -14.86 -14.19
C LEU A 43 -1.02 -15.27 -13.61
N TYR A 44 -1.87 -14.30 -13.27
CA TYR A 44 -3.18 -14.53 -12.66
C TYR A 44 -4.32 -14.67 -13.67
N LYS A 45 -4.02 -14.81 -14.97
CA LYS A 45 -5.01 -14.70 -16.07
C LYS A 45 -6.32 -15.47 -15.81
N ASN A 46 -6.23 -16.67 -15.26
CA ASN A 46 -7.40 -17.53 -15.02
C ASN A 46 -8.11 -17.25 -13.69
N ASP A 47 -7.46 -16.51 -12.80
CA ASP A 47 -7.92 -16.25 -11.43
C ASP A 47 -8.43 -14.82 -11.23
N VAL A 48 -8.19 -13.92 -12.20
CA VAL A 48 -8.75 -12.56 -12.17
C VAL A 48 -10.28 -12.63 -12.22
N LEU A 49 -10.93 -12.04 -11.22
CA LEU A 49 -12.38 -11.96 -11.15
C LEU A 49 -12.93 -10.96 -12.20
N PRO A 50 -14.10 -11.24 -12.79
CA PRO A 50 -14.79 -10.30 -13.67
C PRO A 50 -15.02 -8.92 -13.02
N LYS A 51 -15.10 -7.86 -13.83
CA LYS A 51 -15.27 -6.47 -13.34
C LYS A 51 -16.60 -6.24 -12.64
N ASP A 52 -17.64 -6.96 -13.04
CA ASP A 52 -19.00 -6.96 -12.48
C ASP A 52 -19.15 -7.87 -11.25
N HIS A 53 -18.15 -8.69 -10.95
CA HIS A 53 -18.14 -9.49 -9.72
C HIS A 53 -18.23 -8.58 -8.50
N ARG A 54 -19.06 -8.96 -7.51
CA ARG A 54 -19.33 -8.14 -6.31
C ARG A 54 -18.06 -7.66 -5.59
N ALA A 55 -17.06 -8.54 -5.49
CA ALA A 55 -15.76 -8.18 -4.90
C ALA A 55 -15.03 -7.11 -5.72
N SER A 56 -14.94 -7.28 -7.04
CA SER A 56 -14.33 -6.31 -7.97
C SER A 56 -15.00 -4.95 -7.91
N VAL A 57 -16.33 -4.91 -7.93
CA VAL A 57 -17.12 -3.67 -7.81
C VAL A 57 -16.87 -2.99 -6.46
N THR A 58 -16.79 -3.75 -5.38
CA THR A 58 -16.56 -3.21 -4.03
C THR A 58 -15.14 -2.66 -3.88
N VAL A 59 -14.12 -3.42 -4.30
CA VAL A 59 -12.71 -2.99 -4.27
C VAL A 59 -12.51 -1.74 -5.14
N ALA A 60 -13.02 -1.73 -6.37
CA ALA A 60 -12.88 -0.57 -7.26
C ALA A 60 -13.55 0.68 -6.68
N ARG A 61 -14.72 0.54 -6.04
CA ARG A 61 -15.46 1.65 -5.43
C ARG A 61 -14.78 2.21 -4.19
N VAL A 62 -14.32 1.34 -3.28
CA VAL A 62 -13.57 1.77 -2.08
C VAL A 62 -12.22 2.36 -2.50
N GLY A 63 -11.51 1.66 -3.37
CA GLY A 63 -10.23 2.10 -3.91
C GLY A 63 -10.32 3.46 -4.59
N SER A 64 -11.32 3.70 -5.45
CA SER A 64 -11.48 5.00 -6.12
C SER A 64 -11.65 6.18 -5.15
N ARG A 65 -12.24 5.95 -3.98
CA ARG A 65 -12.38 6.99 -2.93
C ARG A 65 -11.05 7.23 -2.20
N ILE A 66 -10.30 6.16 -1.90
CA ILE A 66 -8.94 6.28 -1.38
C ILE A 66 -8.03 6.99 -2.38
N ALA A 67 -8.11 6.64 -3.67
CA ALA A 67 -7.37 7.30 -4.74
C ALA A 67 -7.70 8.79 -4.84
N ALA A 68 -8.97 9.18 -4.66
CA ALA A 68 -9.35 10.59 -4.62
C ALA A 68 -8.70 11.31 -3.42
N ALA A 69 -8.74 10.73 -2.23
CA ALA A 69 -8.05 11.26 -1.05
C ALA A 69 -6.54 11.37 -1.29
N ALA A 70 -5.90 10.36 -1.88
CA ALA A 70 -4.47 10.36 -2.19
C ALA A 70 -4.06 11.45 -3.20
N LYS A 71 -4.93 11.77 -4.16
CA LYS A 71 -4.71 12.88 -5.09
C LYS A 71 -4.77 14.24 -4.39
N ASP A 72 -5.75 14.42 -3.51
CA ASP A 72 -5.88 15.64 -2.69
C ASP A 72 -4.70 15.77 -1.72
N PHE A 73 -4.31 14.66 -1.07
CA PHE A 73 -3.12 14.57 -0.23
C PHE A 73 -1.86 15.01 -0.98
N THR A 74 -1.64 14.49 -2.19
CA THR A 74 -0.49 14.84 -3.04
C THR A 74 -0.43 16.35 -3.29
N ARG A 75 -1.58 17.00 -3.52
CA ARG A 75 -1.66 18.46 -3.71
C ARG A 75 -1.35 19.22 -2.43
N MET A 76 -1.94 18.80 -1.30
CA MET A 76 -1.76 19.48 -0.01
C MET A 76 -0.31 19.43 0.48
N HIS A 77 0.39 18.32 0.21
CA HIS A 77 1.76 18.10 0.67
C HIS A 77 2.83 18.39 -0.39
N ASN A 78 2.46 18.92 -1.57
CA ASN A 78 3.36 19.13 -2.71
C ASN A 78 4.21 17.88 -3.03
N ALA A 79 3.62 16.69 -2.92
CA ALA A 79 4.35 15.44 -3.03
C ALA A 79 4.75 15.15 -4.48
N ILE A 80 6.03 14.84 -4.71
CA ILE A 80 6.57 14.46 -6.02
C ILE A 80 6.41 12.95 -6.20
N ASN A 81 5.33 12.52 -6.86
CA ASN A 81 5.00 11.11 -7.09
C ASN A 81 4.19 10.88 -8.38
N SER A 82 3.86 9.61 -8.66
CA SER A 82 3.10 9.20 -9.85
C SER A 82 1.59 9.05 -9.60
N ILE A 83 1.07 9.48 -8.45
CA ILE A 83 -0.35 9.31 -8.10
C ILE A 83 -1.26 10.03 -9.12
N ASN A 84 -0.80 11.18 -9.63
CA ASN A 84 -1.55 11.99 -10.60
C ASN A 84 -1.25 11.66 -12.06
N SER A 85 -0.23 10.85 -12.36
CA SER A 85 0.19 10.58 -13.74
C SER A 85 -0.51 9.39 -14.40
N SER A 86 -1.20 8.54 -13.63
CA SER A 86 -1.93 7.39 -14.16
C SER A 86 -3.17 7.07 -13.32
N PRO A 87 -4.26 6.57 -13.93
CA PRO A 87 -5.44 6.15 -13.18
C PRO A 87 -5.13 4.92 -12.31
N PHE A 88 -5.82 4.80 -11.18
CA PHE A 88 -5.75 3.58 -10.38
C PHE A 88 -6.45 2.44 -11.10
N THR A 89 -5.84 1.26 -11.08
CA THR A 89 -6.48 0.01 -11.50
C THR A 89 -6.57 -0.94 -10.33
N TYR A 90 -7.74 -1.53 -10.12
CA TYR A 90 -7.97 -2.52 -9.07
C TYR A 90 -8.26 -3.87 -9.70
N THR A 91 -7.42 -4.87 -9.41
CA THR A 91 -7.54 -6.23 -9.93
C THR A 91 -7.78 -7.18 -8.76
N VAL A 92 -8.93 -7.86 -8.75
CA VAL A 92 -9.23 -8.85 -7.72
C VAL A 92 -8.87 -10.23 -8.25
N VAL A 93 -8.06 -10.97 -7.49
CA VAL A 93 -7.55 -12.28 -7.87
C VAL A 93 -8.10 -13.33 -6.92
N ARG A 94 -8.62 -14.43 -7.48
CA ARG A 94 -9.01 -15.61 -6.70
C ARG A 94 -7.75 -16.27 -6.14
N SER A 95 -7.56 -16.13 -4.84
CA SER A 95 -6.51 -16.82 -4.07
C SER A 95 -6.98 -16.98 -2.62
N ASP A 96 -6.52 -18.02 -1.95
CA ASP A 96 -6.75 -18.23 -0.52
C ASP A 96 -5.89 -17.33 0.37
N ASP A 97 -4.86 -16.69 -0.21
CA ASP A 97 -3.94 -15.79 0.46
C ASP A 97 -4.65 -14.52 0.92
N ALA A 98 -4.42 -14.14 2.18
CA ALA A 98 -4.94 -12.92 2.76
C ALA A 98 -4.01 -11.74 2.51
N ASN A 99 -4.00 -11.26 1.27
CA ASN A 99 -3.02 -10.26 0.84
C ASN A 99 -3.62 -9.22 -0.11
N ALA A 100 -2.96 -8.06 -0.20
CA ALA A 100 -3.13 -7.05 -1.22
C ALA A 100 -1.74 -6.44 -1.50
N PHE A 101 -1.52 -5.91 -2.69
CA PHE A 101 -0.29 -5.17 -2.97
C PHE A 101 -0.52 -4.10 -4.02
N VAL A 102 0.32 -3.07 -3.99
CA VAL A 102 0.40 -2.06 -5.03
C VAL A 102 1.70 -2.15 -5.81
N LEU A 103 1.61 -1.88 -7.11
CA LEU A 103 2.76 -1.59 -7.97
C LEU A 103 2.80 -0.09 -8.28
N PRO A 104 4.01 0.47 -8.52
CA PRO A 104 4.14 1.82 -9.03
C PRO A 104 3.25 2.07 -10.25
N GLY A 105 2.78 3.32 -10.42
CA GLY A 105 1.81 3.63 -11.47
C GLY A 105 0.36 3.28 -11.13
N ASN A 106 0.06 3.06 -9.84
CA ASN A 106 -1.29 2.95 -9.29
C ASN A 106 -2.03 1.63 -9.63
N HIS A 107 -1.27 0.54 -9.78
CA HIS A 107 -1.84 -0.78 -10.05
C HIS A 107 -1.97 -1.58 -8.75
N VAL A 108 -3.20 -1.83 -8.29
CA VAL A 108 -3.49 -2.52 -7.03
C VAL A 108 -4.07 -3.91 -7.31
N PHE A 109 -3.54 -4.91 -6.62
CA PHE A 109 -4.06 -6.27 -6.58
C PHE A 109 -4.64 -6.60 -5.21
N VAL A 110 -5.75 -7.32 -5.19
CA VAL A 110 -6.41 -7.78 -3.95
C VAL A 110 -6.75 -9.26 -4.10
N MET A 111 -6.29 -10.08 -3.16
CA MET A 111 -6.54 -11.51 -3.16
C MET A 111 -7.81 -11.81 -2.36
N THR A 112 -8.64 -12.75 -2.84
CA THR A 112 -9.94 -13.04 -2.21
C THR A 112 -9.84 -13.54 -0.77
N GLY A 113 -8.71 -14.16 -0.39
CA GLY A 113 -8.44 -14.60 0.98
C GLY A 113 -8.45 -13.44 1.99
N LEU A 114 -8.20 -12.20 1.54
CA LEU A 114 -8.26 -11.02 2.40
C LEU A 114 -9.65 -10.81 3.01
N PHE A 115 -10.71 -11.21 2.31
CA PHE A 115 -12.09 -11.04 2.76
C PHE A 115 -12.48 -11.93 3.95
N LYS A 116 -11.61 -12.85 4.39
CA LYS A 116 -11.74 -13.55 5.68
C LYS A 116 -11.61 -12.55 6.86
N TYR A 117 -10.77 -11.54 6.70
CA TYR A 117 -10.43 -10.55 7.73
C TYR A 117 -11.16 -9.21 7.56
N VAL A 118 -11.63 -8.92 6.36
CA VAL A 118 -12.27 -7.64 6.00
C VAL A 118 -13.78 -7.84 5.86
N HIS A 119 -14.56 -7.30 6.80
CA HIS A 119 -15.99 -7.55 6.92
C HIS A 119 -16.85 -6.40 6.38
N ASN A 120 -16.27 -5.23 6.17
CA ASN A 120 -16.98 -4.07 5.63
C ASN A 120 -16.05 -3.15 4.83
N GLU A 121 -16.63 -2.12 4.21
CA GLU A 121 -15.88 -1.17 3.36
C GLU A 121 -14.95 -0.25 4.16
N ASP A 122 -15.25 0.06 5.43
CA ASP A 122 -14.33 0.84 6.29
C ASP A 122 -13.04 0.03 6.55
N GLU A 123 -13.18 -1.28 6.75
CA GLU A 123 -12.06 -2.20 6.94
C GLU A 123 -11.30 -2.50 5.63
N LEU A 124 -11.99 -2.53 4.49
CA LEU A 124 -11.32 -2.63 3.19
C LEU A 124 -10.53 -1.36 2.90
N ALA A 125 -11.07 -0.20 3.26
CA ALA A 125 -10.42 1.09 3.09
C ALA A 125 -9.10 1.17 3.84
N SER A 126 -8.98 0.61 5.06
CA SER A 126 -7.71 0.63 5.78
C SER A 126 -6.61 -0.15 5.06
N ILE A 127 -6.94 -1.28 4.43
CA ILE A 127 -5.95 -2.05 3.64
C ILE A 127 -5.60 -1.30 2.35
N LEU A 128 -6.60 -0.83 1.60
CA LEU A 128 -6.35 -0.09 0.35
C LEU A 128 -5.66 1.26 0.59
N GLY A 129 -5.89 1.88 1.74
CA GLY A 129 -5.20 3.08 2.22
C GLY A 129 -3.71 2.82 2.42
N HIS A 130 -3.37 1.75 3.16
CA HIS A 130 -2.00 1.29 3.35
C HIS A 130 -1.29 1.00 2.01
N GLU A 131 -1.94 0.23 1.12
CA GLU A 131 -1.39 -0.03 -0.22
C GLU A 131 -1.17 1.26 -1.01
N THR A 132 -2.15 2.17 -0.99
CA THR A 132 -2.02 3.45 -1.69
C THR A 132 -0.88 4.31 -1.12
N ALA A 133 -0.64 4.23 0.20
CA ALA A 133 0.42 4.94 0.87
C ALA A 133 1.82 4.50 0.40
N HIS A 134 2.05 3.21 0.08
CA HIS A 134 3.33 2.78 -0.50
C HIS A 134 3.67 3.50 -1.80
N ASN A 135 2.67 3.76 -2.65
CA ASN A 135 2.87 4.52 -3.88
C ASN A 135 3.01 6.02 -3.62
N LEU A 136 2.20 6.57 -2.72
CA LEU A 136 2.28 7.98 -2.33
C LEU A 136 3.67 8.33 -1.78
N ALA A 137 4.19 7.46 -0.93
CA ALA A 137 5.51 7.50 -0.32
C ALA A 137 6.59 6.87 -1.20
N ARG A 138 6.31 6.41 -2.43
CA ARG A 138 7.31 5.90 -3.38
C ARG A 138 8.27 4.85 -2.80
N HIS A 139 7.79 4.01 -1.89
CA HIS A 139 8.62 3.02 -1.19
C HIS A 139 9.34 2.07 -2.15
N ALA A 140 8.68 1.67 -3.25
CA ALA A 140 9.31 0.86 -4.29
C ALA A 140 10.49 1.58 -4.98
N GLY A 141 10.34 2.88 -5.29
CA GLY A 141 11.41 3.69 -5.88
C GLY A 141 12.59 3.90 -4.93
N GLU A 142 12.29 4.11 -3.64
CA GLU A 142 13.31 4.20 -2.58
C GLU A 142 14.09 2.87 -2.47
N ARG A 143 13.42 1.72 -2.44
CA ARG A 143 14.07 0.40 -2.42
C ARG A 143 14.96 0.17 -3.64
N VAL A 144 14.46 0.48 -4.84
CA VAL A 144 15.26 0.37 -6.08
C VAL A 144 16.51 1.26 -6.00
N SER A 145 16.37 2.47 -5.47
CA SER A 145 17.47 3.42 -5.34
C SER A 145 18.54 2.93 -4.34
N GLN A 146 18.11 2.33 -3.23
CA GLN A 146 19.01 1.72 -2.25
C GLN A 146 19.76 0.51 -2.85
N ASN A 147 19.07 -0.34 -3.62
CA ASN A 147 19.70 -1.48 -4.30
C ASN A 147 20.76 -1.05 -5.31
N LEU A 148 20.51 0.05 -6.02
CA LEU A 148 21.50 0.61 -6.94
C LEU A 148 22.78 0.99 -6.18
N ILE A 149 22.66 1.59 -4.99
CA ILE A 149 23.82 1.90 -4.14
C ILE A 149 24.55 0.62 -3.73
N VAL A 150 23.83 -0.38 -3.21
CA VAL A 150 24.42 -1.67 -2.80
C VAL A 150 25.16 -2.34 -3.96
N LYS A 151 24.57 -2.35 -5.16
CA LYS A 151 25.19 -2.90 -6.37
C LYS A 151 26.43 -2.11 -6.80
N MET A 152 26.36 -0.78 -6.79
CA MET A 152 27.52 0.07 -7.09
C MET A 152 28.68 -0.17 -6.13
N LEU A 153 28.40 -0.28 -4.83
CA LEU A 153 29.41 -0.63 -3.82
C LEU A 153 29.95 -2.04 -4.03
N SER A 154 29.11 -2.99 -4.41
CA SER A 154 29.52 -4.36 -4.73
C SER A 154 30.48 -4.39 -5.92
N TYR A 155 30.19 -3.64 -6.99
CA TYR A 155 31.09 -3.52 -8.14
C TYR A 155 32.39 -2.79 -7.81
N LEU A 156 32.34 -1.74 -6.98
CA LEU A 156 33.54 -1.07 -6.51
C LEU A 156 34.42 -2.01 -5.67
N ALA A 157 33.80 -2.85 -4.84
CA ALA A 157 34.49 -3.87 -4.04
C ALA A 157 35.29 -4.85 -4.91
N LEU A 158 34.74 -5.30 -6.05
CA LEU A 158 35.46 -6.12 -7.03
C LEU A 158 36.69 -5.43 -7.64
N MET A 159 36.64 -4.10 -7.80
CA MET A 159 37.74 -3.34 -8.41
C MET A 159 38.90 -3.12 -7.43
N ILE A 160 38.60 -2.98 -6.13
CA ILE A 160 39.61 -2.76 -5.08
C ILE A 160 40.12 -4.06 -4.46
N ASP A 161 39.33 -5.14 -4.54
CA ASP A 161 39.70 -6.48 -4.09
C ASP A 161 39.45 -7.52 -5.20
N PRO A 162 40.46 -7.75 -6.07
CA PRO A 162 40.38 -8.72 -7.15
C PRO A 162 40.19 -10.17 -6.67
N SER A 163 40.43 -10.47 -5.38
CA SER A 163 40.20 -11.80 -4.81
C SER A 163 38.70 -12.15 -4.71
N GLY A 164 37.83 -11.14 -4.80
CA GLY A 164 36.38 -11.30 -4.69
C GLY A 164 35.90 -11.56 -3.27
N MET A 165 36.78 -11.49 -2.26
CA MET A 165 36.44 -11.70 -0.86
C MET A 165 35.46 -10.62 -0.37
N LEU A 166 35.74 -9.34 -0.65
CA LEU A 166 34.84 -8.24 -0.30
C LEU A 166 33.49 -8.36 -1.00
N PHE A 167 33.47 -8.73 -2.29
CA PHE A 167 32.23 -8.95 -3.04
C PHE A 167 31.36 -10.06 -2.43
N SER A 168 32.01 -11.14 -1.96
CA SER A 168 31.34 -12.28 -1.31
C SER A 168 30.65 -11.90 0.01
N PHE A 169 31.04 -10.80 0.66
CA PHE A 169 30.32 -10.23 1.81
C PHE A 169 29.11 -9.39 1.40
N PHE A 170 29.13 -8.72 0.24
CA PHE A 170 28.04 -7.83 -0.19
C PHE A 170 26.84 -8.57 -0.80
N VAL A 171 27.05 -9.74 -1.42
CA VAL A 171 25.94 -10.54 -2.00
C VAL A 171 24.94 -11.02 -0.92
N PRO A 172 25.37 -11.60 0.21
CA PRO A 172 24.48 -11.90 1.33
C PRO A 172 23.89 -10.63 1.98
N ALA A 173 24.64 -9.53 1.95
CA ALA A 173 24.21 -8.25 2.51
C ALA A 173 23.02 -7.67 1.73
N GLU A 174 22.88 -7.90 0.42
CA GLU A 174 21.70 -7.46 -0.35
C GLU A 174 20.41 -8.08 0.20
N ALA A 175 20.39 -9.40 0.41
CA ALA A 175 19.24 -10.09 1.00
C ALA A 175 18.96 -9.64 2.45
N LEU A 176 20.01 -9.46 3.26
CA LEU A 176 19.88 -8.94 4.61
C LEU A 176 19.34 -7.50 4.60
N PHE A 177 19.78 -6.66 3.66
CA PHE A 177 19.42 -5.25 3.53
C PHE A 177 17.92 -5.05 3.35
N PHE A 178 17.25 -5.93 2.60
CA PHE A 178 15.79 -5.91 2.48
C PHE A 178 15.05 -6.37 3.74
N SER A 179 15.70 -7.11 4.62
CA SER A 179 15.17 -7.50 5.94
C SER A 179 15.50 -6.50 7.06
N LEU A 180 16.31 -5.46 6.77
CA LEU A 180 16.74 -4.44 7.74
C LEU A 180 15.59 -3.47 8.13
N PRO A 181 15.77 -2.70 9.23
CA PRO A 181 14.75 -1.78 9.75
C PRO A 181 14.13 -0.80 8.74
N HIS A 182 14.84 -0.41 7.67
CA HIS A 182 14.27 0.43 6.62
C HIS A 182 13.03 -0.16 5.96
N SER A 183 12.95 -1.49 5.83
CA SER A 183 11.71 -2.10 5.33
C SER A 183 10.56 -1.96 6.33
N ARG A 184 10.84 -2.03 7.64
CA ARG A 184 9.83 -1.82 8.70
C ARG A 184 9.40 -0.36 8.81
N GLU A 185 10.32 0.58 8.59
CA GLU A 185 10.02 2.01 8.52
C GLU A 185 9.04 2.31 7.39
N HIS A 186 9.23 1.72 6.20
CA HIS A 186 8.27 1.87 5.08
C HIS A 186 6.88 1.36 5.45
N GLU A 187 6.79 0.27 6.21
CA GLU A 187 5.49 -0.29 6.63
C GLU A 187 4.80 0.56 7.69
N ILE A 188 5.54 1.06 8.69
CA ILE A 188 5.00 1.99 9.70
C ILE A 188 4.53 3.29 9.02
N GLU A 189 5.30 3.79 8.07
CA GLU A 189 4.98 4.99 7.30
C GLU A 189 3.76 4.78 6.39
N ALA A 190 3.66 3.61 5.74
CA ALA A 190 2.49 3.24 4.96
C ALA A 190 1.24 3.08 5.83
N ASP A 191 1.38 2.54 7.04
CA ASP A 191 0.30 2.49 8.01
C ASP A 191 -0.18 3.87 8.42
N GLU A 192 0.73 4.76 8.81
CA GLU A 192 0.40 6.10 9.25
C GLU A 192 -0.32 6.89 8.14
N ILE A 193 0.29 6.95 6.96
CA ILE A 193 -0.26 7.67 5.81
C ILE A 193 -1.58 7.02 5.37
N GLY A 194 -1.64 5.69 5.28
CA GLY A 194 -2.82 4.95 4.87
C GLY A 194 -3.99 5.12 5.83
N PHE A 195 -3.70 5.23 7.13
CA PHE A 195 -4.67 5.51 8.18
C PHE A 195 -5.29 6.91 8.00
N ILE A 196 -4.45 7.92 7.77
CA ILE A 196 -4.90 9.29 7.49
C ILE A 196 -5.70 9.37 6.19
N LEU A 197 -5.23 8.73 5.11
CA LEU A 197 -5.94 8.67 3.82
C LEU A 197 -7.33 8.05 3.95
N SER A 198 -7.46 6.98 4.74
CA SER A 198 -8.74 6.32 4.98
C SER A 198 -9.74 7.26 5.66
N SER A 199 -9.28 8.02 6.65
CA SER A 199 -10.09 9.04 7.32
C SER A 199 -10.46 10.20 6.40
N GLU A 200 -9.54 10.68 5.57
CA GLU A 200 -9.80 11.73 4.58
C GLU A 200 -10.83 11.30 3.52
N ALA A 201 -10.83 10.01 3.18
CA ALA A 201 -11.83 9.36 2.32
C ALA A 201 -13.17 9.06 3.04
N CYS A 202 -13.32 9.48 4.30
CA CYS A 202 -14.49 9.33 5.14
C CYS A 202 -14.85 7.87 5.51
N TYR A 203 -13.82 7.04 5.67
CA TYR A 203 -13.93 5.72 6.30
C TYR A 203 -13.61 5.79 7.80
N ASP A 204 -14.28 4.96 8.58
CA ASP A 204 -14.14 4.93 10.04
C ASP A 204 -12.70 4.52 10.44
N PRO A 205 -11.91 5.38 11.12
CA PRO A 205 -10.54 5.06 11.50
C PRO A 205 -10.46 3.89 12.49
N HIS A 206 -11.53 3.58 13.25
CA HIS A 206 -11.50 2.40 14.13
C HIS A 206 -11.43 1.07 13.35
N ALA A 207 -11.69 1.08 12.04
CA ALA A 207 -11.72 -0.13 11.22
C ALA A 207 -10.35 -0.80 11.09
N ALA A 208 -9.25 -0.04 10.99
CA ALA A 208 -7.90 -0.59 10.85
C ALA A 208 -7.56 -1.53 12.03
N LYS A 209 -7.81 -1.07 13.26
CA LYS A 209 -7.59 -1.87 14.49
C LYS A 209 -8.37 -3.18 14.47
N LYS A 210 -9.61 -3.18 13.97
CA LYS A 210 -10.45 -4.39 13.91
C LYS A 210 -9.86 -5.44 12.98
N VAL A 211 -9.36 -5.02 11.80
CA VAL A 211 -8.73 -5.94 10.84
C VAL A 211 -7.47 -6.55 11.43
N PHE A 212 -6.56 -5.72 11.94
CA PHE A 212 -5.28 -6.19 12.46
C PHE A 212 -5.42 -6.99 13.76
N ALA A 213 -6.43 -6.71 14.59
CA ALA A 213 -6.74 -7.55 15.75
C ALA A 213 -7.20 -8.95 15.33
N ARG A 214 -8.00 -9.09 14.26
CA ARG A 214 -8.39 -10.41 13.73
C ARG A 214 -7.22 -11.16 13.11
N MET A 215 -6.39 -10.48 12.34
CA MET A 215 -5.16 -11.08 11.77
C MET A 215 -4.20 -11.54 12.88
N LYS A 216 -4.07 -10.75 13.95
CA LYS A 216 -3.29 -11.14 15.15
C LYS A 216 -3.86 -12.41 15.79
N HIS A 217 -5.17 -12.43 16.04
CA HIS A 217 -5.82 -13.57 16.67
C HIS A 217 -5.59 -14.87 15.88
N ASP A 218 -5.80 -14.86 14.56
CA ASP A 218 -5.56 -16.03 13.71
C ASP A 218 -4.09 -16.46 13.70
N ALA A 219 -3.15 -15.51 13.77
CA ALA A 219 -1.72 -15.79 13.83
C ALA A 219 -1.32 -16.42 15.18
N ASP A 220 -1.86 -15.90 16.29
CA ASP A 220 -1.59 -16.39 17.65
C ASP A 220 -2.18 -17.81 17.87
N ASP A 221 -3.30 -18.14 17.23
CA ASP A 221 -3.95 -19.47 17.27
C ASP A 221 -3.21 -20.56 16.48
N GLY A 222 -2.06 -20.25 15.86
CA GLY A 222 -1.26 -21.21 15.09
C GLY A 222 -1.93 -21.63 13.78
N ASN A 223 -3.03 -21.00 13.39
CA ASN A 223 -3.72 -21.24 12.13
C ASN A 223 -2.95 -20.57 11.00
N ARG A 224 -1.84 -21.19 10.58
CA ARG A 224 -1.02 -20.78 9.42
C ARG A 224 -1.73 -20.95 8.07
N SER A 225 -3.07 -20.95 8.05
CA SER A 225 -3.86 -20.80 6.82
C SER A 225 -3.55 -19.48 6.10
N VAL A 226 -2.88 -18.57 6.79
CA VAL A 226 -2.08 -17.53 6.17
C VAL A 226 -0.78 -18.20 5.69
N ALA A 227 -0.74 -18.57 4.41
CA ALA A 227 0.49 -18.37 3.66
C ALA A 227 0.70 -16.86 3.61
N THR A 228 1.06 -16.27 4.76
CA THR A 228 1.52 -14.90 4.84
C THR A 228 2.70 -14.92 3.90
N PRO A 229 2.65 -14.17 2.77
CA PRO A 229 3.79 -14.14 1.87
C PRO A 229 5.04 -13.91 2.73
N PRO A 230 6.17 -14.58 2.47
CA PRO A 230 7.37 -14.37 3.25
C PRO A 230 7.70 -12.88 3.39
N GLU A 231 7.36 -12.05 2.40
CA GLU A 231 7.39 -10.59 2.51
C GLU A 231 6.51 -10.07 3.66
N PHE A 232 5.24 -10.47 3.75
CA PHE A 232 4.29 -9.98 4.74
C PHE A 232 4.66 -10.32 6.21
N VAL A 233 5.38 -11.43 6.46
CA VAL A 233 5.94 -11.77 7.81
C VAL A 233 7.29 -11.10 8.05
N SER A 234 8.09 -10.91 7.01
CA SER A 234 9.49 -10.49 7.15
C SER A 234 9.65 -8.97 7.17
N THR A 235 8.74 -8.21 6.54
CA THR A 235 8.85 -6.76 6.38
C THR A 235 7.88 -5.94 7.23
N HIS A 236 6.74 -6.50 7.64
CA HIS A 236 5.73 -5.75 8.41
C HIS A 236 6.01 -5.79 9.93
N PRO A 237 5.80 -4.68 10.65
CA PRO A 237 5.89 -4.66 12.09
C PRO A 237 4.90 -5.65 12.70
N GLY A 238 5.28 -6.22 13.85
CA GLY A 238 4.41 -7.13 14.60
C GLY A 238 3.06 -6.48 14.90
N TYR A 239 2.00 -7.30 14.94
CA TYR A 239 0.63 -6.82 15.10
C TYR A 239 0.44 -5.93 16.34
N ASP A 240 1.11 -6.24 17.46
CA ASP A 240 1.02 -5.45 18.71
C ASP A 240 1.56 -4.02 18.54
N THR A 241 2.66 -3.86 17.81
CA THR A 241 3.22 -2.54 17.47
C THR A 241 2.24 -1.76 16.60
N ARG A 242 1.65 -2.38 15.58
CA ARG A 242 0.65 -1.71 14.72
C ARG A 242 -0.56 -1.24 15.51
N LEU A 243 -1.10 -2.09 16.38
CA LEU A 243 -2.26 -1.75 17.22
C LEU A 243 -1.96 -0.55 18.13
N THR A 244 -0.77 -0.49 18.70
CA THR A 244 -0.31 0.63 19.52
C THR A 244 -0.15 1.90 18.69
N ASN A 245 0.45 1.81 17.50
CA ASN A 245 0.60 2.96 16.61
C ASN A 245 -0.76 3.52 16.16
N PHE A 246 -1.75 2.66 15.85
CA PHE A 246 -3.10 3.14 15.53
C PHE A 246 -3.76 3.89 16.69
N ASP A 247 -3.49 3.52 17.94
CA ASP A 247 -3.95 4.29 19.10
C ASP A 247 -3.28 5.66 19.17
N GLN A 248 -1.99 5.73 18.88
CA GLN A 248 -1.23 6.99 18.85
C GLN A 248 -1.71 7.93 17.74
N TRP A 249 -2.02 7.39 16.55
CA TRP A 249 -2.46 8.18 15.40
C TRP A 249 -3.96 8.46 15.37
N MET A 250 -4.75 7.78 16.22
CA MET A 250 -6.21 7.91 16.27
C MET A 250 -6.68 9.37 16.38
N PRO A 251 -6.08 10.25 17.22
CA PRO A 251 -6.53 11.63 17.31
C PRO A 251 -6.44 12.39 15.98
N ALA A 252 -5.32 12.25 15.27
CA ALA A 252 -5.12 12.90 13.97
C ALA A 252 -6.08 12.35 12.89
N ALA A 253 -6.28 11.03 12.88
CA ALA A 253 -7.22 10.38 11.97
C ALA A 253 -8.67 10.83 12.24
N MET A 254 -9.06 10.90 13.51
CA MET A 254 -10.38 11.38 13.93
C MET A 254 -10.59 12.87 13.60
N GLU A 255 -9.57 13.70 13.71
CA GLU A 255 -9.62 15.10 13.25
C GLU A 255 -9.94 15.18 11.76
N ARG A 256 -9.27 14.38 10.92
CA ARG A 256 -9.53 14.33 9.47
C ARG A 256 -10.92 13.79 9.14
N PHE A 257 -11.37 12.77 9.87
CA PHE A 257 -12.70 12.18 9.71
C PHE A 257 -13.82 13.14 10.14
N ASN A 258 -13.59 13.92 11.19
CA ASN A 258 -14.56 14.88 11.76
C ASN A 258 -14.38 16.31 11.23
N ARG A 259 -13.56 16.54 10.20
CA ARG A 259 -13.41 17.86 9.60
C ARG A 259 -14.75 18.43 9.13
N ASP A 260 -14.82 19.76 9.05
CA ASP A 260 -16.05 20.49 8.71
C ASP A 260 -17.21 20.11 9.66
N ASP A 261 -16.93 20.05 10.97
CA ASP A 261 -17.85 19.62 12.04
C ASP A 261 -18.50 18.24 11.78
N GLY A 262 -17.78 17.36 11.09
CA GLY A 262 -18.24 16.04 10.65
C GLY A 262 -19.27 16.06 9.52
N GLN A 263 -19.68 17.24 9.03
CA GLN A 263 -20.74 17.36 8.02
C GLN A 263 -20.31 16.76 6.68
N LYS A 264 -19.06 16.98 6.26
CA LYS A 264 -18.52 16.45 5.01
C LYS A 264 -18.58 14.93 4.97
N CYS A 265 -18.00 14.27 5.98
CA CYS A 265 -18.00 12.82 6.03
C CYS A 265 -19.38 12.24 6.33
N PHE A 266 -20.23 12.93 7.09
CA PHE A 266 -21.63 12.53 7.23
C PHE A 266 -22.36 12.50 5.89
N ALA A 267 -22.29 13.57 5.09
CA ALA A 267 -22.94 13.65 3.78
C ALA A 267 -22.45 12.54 2.84
N ILE A 268 -21.13 12.38 2.72
CA ILE A 268 -20.50 11.34 1.91
C ILE A 268 -20.97 9.93 2.33
N ARG A 269 -21.00 9.65 3.64
CA ARG A 269 -21.43 8.35 4.16
C ARG A 269 -22.92 8.10 3.94
N GLN A 270 -23.76 9.13 3.98
CA GLN A 270 -25.18 9.01 3.63
C GLN A 270 -25.36 8.67 2.14
N GLU A 271 -24.60 9.29 1.25
CA GLU A 271 -24.59 8.94 -0.17
C GLU A 271 -24.14 7.50 -0.41
N MET A 272 -23.08 7.05 0.27
CA MET A 272 -22.62 5.66 0.21
C MET A 272 -23.74 4.68 0.61
N LYS A 273 -24.46 4.96 1.71
CA LYS A 273 -25.58 4.13 2.18
C LYS A 273 -26.70 4.09 1.15
N ARG A 274 -27.07 5.24 0.57
CA ARG A 274 -28.10 5.33 -0.48
C ARG A 274 -27.72 4.53 -1.73
N ALA A 275 -26.49 4.69 -2.22
CA ALA A 275 -26.00 3.97 -3.39
C ALA A 275 -26.02 2.45 -3.19
N ARG A 276 -25.60 1.97 -2.01
CA ARG A 276 -25.68 0.53 -1.66
C ARG A 276 -27.12 0.02 -1.61
N SER A 277 -28.04 0.79 -1.03
CA SER A 277 -29.46 0.42 -0.98
C SER A 277 -30.08 0.33 -2.38
N LEU A 278 -29.75 1.27 -3.28
CA LEU A 278 -30.21 1.24 -4.66
C LEU A 278 -29.67 0.02 -5.41
N ALA A 279 -28.37 -0.26 -5.30
CA ALA A 279 -27.74 -1.42 -5.92
C ALA A 279 -28.35 -2.75 -5.44
N ALA A 280 -28.64 -2.87 -4.14
CA ALA A 280 -29.32 -4.05 -3.59
C ALA A 280 -30.73 -4.23 -4.18
N LYS A 281 -31.51 -3.14 -4.29
CA LYS A 281 -32.85 -3.19 -4.91
C LYS A 281 -32.82 -3.58 -6.38
N MET A 282 -31.85 -3.08 -7.15
CA MET A 282 -31.68 -3.45 -8.56
C MET A 282 -31.38 -4.93 -8.72
N HIS A 283 -30.46 -5.46 -7.91
CA HIS A 283 -30.12 -6.89 -7.92
C HIS A 283 -31.31 -7.79 -7.54
N ASP A 284 -32.18 -7.35 -6.64
CA ASP A 284 -33.38 -8.13 -6.27
C ASP A 284 -34.46 -8.08 -7.36
N ASN A 285 -34.53 -7.00 -8.16
CA ASN A 285 -35.42 -6.90 -9.31
C ASN A 285 -34.94 -7.75 -10.50
N GLU A 286 -33.63 -7.89 -10.71
CA GLU A 286 -33.06 -8.74 -11.78
C GLU A 286 -33.19 -10.25 -11.48
N ARG A 287 -33.48 -10.62 -10.23
CA ARG A 287 -33.71 -12.02 -9.79
C ARG A 287 -35.18 -12.44 -9.79
N ARG A 288 -36.10 -11.56 -10.18
CA ARG A 288 -37.55 -11.81 -10.30
C ARG A 288 -37.95 -11.91 -11.76
#